data_AF-A0A2D6BHF6-F1
#
_entry.id   AF-A0A2D6BHF6-F1
#
_cell.length_a   1.000
_cell.length_b   1.000
_cell.length_c   1.000
_cell.angle_alpha   90.00
_cell.angle_beta   90.00
_cell.angle_gamma   90.00
#
_symmetry.space_group_name_H-M   'P 1'
#
loop_
_entity.id
_entity.type
_entity.pdbx_description
1 polymer ?
#
loop_
_entity_poly.entity_id
_entity_poly.type
_entity_poly.pdbx_seq_one_letter_code
_entity_poly.pdbx_strand_id
1 'polypeptide(L)'
;AGRIASWPLLGSISPEVLAYFFCWAGMILDLGIGAVLLWRPTRVFALIVLLSFHFTNHVLLFKDIGVFPLLGALTAFIFLDPDWPQRRSRARAPATGDAGAAPIRTWALALGLAWCVLHLALPLRHYVIPGNVAWTGEGSRLGWRMKAAARRGRPAQLQLVDPAVLPAGGGTDEIEWAVWPGSPLLVREVDPFDLDWRALPQLFVAWSPVGGERVFFRPGDPLAAAGLEQRWREQLGRTPELRVPATRRQVLEALPPDEAVSRALALDAAVRDAGAASRRAGAALRRELALLARRPPLRTAAETLGPLALSGAPEPSGLVEVVDEGLAPRDRRGFRRVDGSQAAKVGLGREILDRPRSGDVGVGQALAFLRLDLDGGTTLVWNPAAELNERQLQKIWTDPLQLESYAQDVARRWQGRTGRRPGVRASLEAALVPWEPQAMVRPFHDVAAGGYGWLDHRPWIVPLRREALAARGDRTPTGGSGPP
;
A
#
# COMPACT_ATOMS: atom_id res chain seq x y z
N ALA A 1 17.24 -16.40 -5.35
CA ALA A 1 17.62 -17.17 -6.55
C ALA A 1 18.50 -16.37 -7.52
N GLY A 2 18.10 -15.18 -8.00
CA GLY A 2 18.77 -14.53 -9.15
C GLY A 2 20.24 -14.05 -9.01
N ARG A 3 20.77 -13.77 -7.81
CA ARG A 3 22.17 -13.28 -7.66
C ARG A 3 23.21 -14.38 -7.62
N ILE A 4 22.93 -15.47 -6.92
CA ILE A 4 23.88 -16.59 -6.81
C ILE A 4 24.04 -17.24 -8.19
N ALA A 5 22.94 -17.36 -8.95
CA ALA A 5 22.96 -17.89 -10.31
C ALA A 5 23.84 -17.08 -11.27
N SER A 6 24.09 -15.80 -11.01
CA SER A 6 24.97 -14.96 -11.85
C SER A 6 26.46 -15.06 -11.47
N TRP A 7 26.82 -15.84 -10.46
CA TRP A 7 28.21 -16.03 -10.03
C TRP A 7 28.78 -17.30 -10.64
N PRO A 8 29.93 -17.25 -11.37
CA PRO A 8 30.41 -18.39 -12.17
C PRO A 8 30.62 -19.70 -11.38
N LEU A 9 31.08 -19.60 -10.13
CA LEU A 9 31.39 -20.77 -9.28
C LEU A 9 30.21 -21.24 -8.44
N LEU A 10 29.28 -20.35 -8.09
CA LEU A 10 28.15 -20.66 -7.21
C LEU A 10 26.88 -20.97 -8.01
N GLY A 11 26.76 -20.44 -9.23
CA GLY A 11 25.62 -20.67 -10.12
C GLY A 11 25.59 -22.06 -10.75
N SER A 12 26.70 -22.79 -10.71
CA SER A 12 26.80 -24.19 -11.16
C SER A 12 26.34 -25.20 -10.11
N ILE A 13 26.17 -24.78 -8.86
CA ILE A 13 25.70 -25.61 -7.75
C ILE A 13 24.18 -25.50 -7.68
N SER A 14 23.48 -26.61 -7.40
CA SER A 14 22.03 -26.57 -7.27
C SER A 14 21.59 -25.66 -6.11
N PRO A 15 20.49 -24.90 -6.26
CA PRO A 15 19.98 -24.02 -5.21
C PRO A 15 19.73 -24.73 -3.87
N GLU A 16 19.31 -25.98 -3.91
CA GLU A 16 19.00 -26.81 -2.74
C GLU A 16 20.26 -27.13 -1.94
N VAL A 17 21.32 -27.61 -2.60
CA VAL A 17 22.61 -27.93 -1.96
C VAL A 17 23.19 -26.67 -1.33
N LEU A 18 23.13 -25.57 -2.06
CA LEU A 18 23.66 -24.30 -1.57
C LEU A 18 22.85 -23.75 -0.38
N ALA A 19 21.52 -23.94 -0.39
CA ALA A 19 20.67 -23.58 0.74
C ALA A 19 21.03 -24.39 1.99
N TYR A 20 21.18 -25.71 1.87
CA TYR A 20 21.61 -26.56 2.99
C TYR A 20 22.99 -26.14 3.51
N PHE A 21 23.95 -25.92 2.62
CA PHE A 21 25.28 -25.46 3.00
C PHE A 21 25.24 -24.17 3.82
N PHE A 22 24.56 -23.13 3.32
CA PHE A 22 24.48 -21.86 4.04
C PHE A 22 23.74 -21.97 5.38
N CYS A 23 22.71 -22.81 5.48
CA CYS A 23 22.01 -23.06 6.74
C CYS A 23 22.93 -23.71 7.79
N TRP A 24 23.60 -24.81 7.43
CA TRP A 24 24.49 -25.53 8.36
C TRP A 24 25.74 -24.72 8.71
N ALA A 25 26.38 -24.10 7.71
CA ALA A 25 27.56 -23.26 7.93
C ALA A 25 27.23 -22.04 8.79
N GLY A 26 26.09 -21.38 8.54
CA GLY A 26 25.61 -20.27 9.35
C GLY A 26 25.34 -20.68 10.79
N MET A 27 24.63 -21.80 11.00
CA MET A 27 24.34 -22.30 12.35
C MET A 27 25.61 -22.67 13.13
N ILE A 28 26.53 -23.41 12.52
CA ILE A 28 27.81 -23.78 13.15
C ILE A 28 28.61 -22.53 13.53
N LEU A 29 28.64 -21.55 12.63
CA LEU A 29 29.31 -20.29 12.90
C LEU A 29 28.65 -19.54 14.06
N ASP A 30 27.33 -19.32 14.02
CA ASP A 30 26.61 -18.54 15.04
C ASP A 30 26.75 -19.15 16.45
N LEU A 31 26.75 -20.48 16.55
CA LEU A 31 26.92 -21.19 17.83
C LEU A 31 28.39 -21.27 18.28
N GLY A 32 29.34 -21.35 17.35
CA GLY A 32 30.75 -21.59 17.65
C GLY A 32 31.61 -20.34 17.77
N ILE A 33 31.33 -19.29 16.99
CA ILE A 33 32.26 -18.18 16.78
C ILE A 33 32.60 -17.42 18.07
N GLY A 34 31.63 -17.32 18.99
CA GLY A 34 31.84 -16.72 20.30
C GLY A 34 32.91 -17.46 21.12
N ALA A 35 32.86 -18.80 21.15
CA ALA A 35 33.87 -19.60 21.86
C ALA A 35 35.27 -19.44 21.21
N VAL A 36 35.33 -19.39 19.88
CA VAL A 36 36.58 -19.19 19.14
C VAL A 36 37.14 -17.77 19.34
N LEU A 37 36.29 -16.75 19.49
CA LEU A 37 36.70 -15.38 19.84
C LEU A 37 37.20 -15.27 21.29
N LEU A 38 36.61 -16.03 22.21
CA LEU A 38 37.05 -16.05 23.62
C LEU A 38 38.41 -16.74 23.78
N TRP A 39 38.72 -17.74 22.96
CA TRP A 39 40.03 -18.40 22.98
C TRP A 39 41.09 -17.52 22.31
N ARG A 40 41.99 -16.95 23.12
CA ARG A 40 42.97 -15.93 22.71
C ARG A 40 43.77 -16.27 21.43
N PRO A 41 44.31 -17.50 21.24
CA PRO A 41 45.11 -17.83 20.08
C PRO A 41 44.33 -17.78 18.76
N THR A 42 43.01 -17.98 18.81
CA THR A 42 42.16 -18.08 17.61
C THR A 42 41.44 -16.77 17.25
N ARG A 43 41.61 -15.70 18.03
CA ARG A 43 40.90 -14.42 17.85
C ARG A 43 41.01 -13.84 16.44
N VAL A 44 42.22 -13.74 15.89
CA VAL A 44 42.43 -13.14 14.55
C VAL A 44 41.75 -13.99 13.48
N PHE A 45 41.89 -15.32 13.56
CA PHE A 45 41.20 -16.24 12.67
C PHE A 45 39.68 -16.08 12.77
N ALA A 46 39.13 -16.06 13.99
CA ALA A 46 37.71 -15.87 14.23
C ALA A 46 37.20 -14.53 13.67
N LEU A 47 37.96 -13.45 13.83
CA LEU A 47 37.62 -12.14 13.28
C LEU A 47 37.59 -12.18 11.74
N ILE A 48 38.56 -12.82 11.09
CA ILE A 48 38.56 -12.97 9.63
C ILE A 48 37.31 -13.73 9.19
N VAL A 49 37.01 -14.88 9.81
CA VAL A 49 35.82 -15.69 9.50
C VAL A 49 34.54 -14.89 9.71
N LEU A 50 34.42 -14.15 10.82
CA LEU A 50 33.25 -13.33 11.13
C LEU A 50 33.07 -12.18 10.12
N LEU A 51 34.16 -11.51 9.74
CA LEU A 51 34.15 -10.47 8.70
C LEU A 51 33.74 -11.04 7.35
N SER A 52 34.27 -12.21 6.96
CA SER A 52 33.89 -12.92 5.74
C SER A 52 32.42 -13.35 5.75
N PHE A 53 31.88 -13.76 6.90
CA PHE A 53 30.47 -14.09 7.06
C PHE A 53 29.56 -12.86 6.90
N HIS A 54 29.88 -11.76 7.57
CA HIS A 54 29.14 -10.51 7.44
C HIS A 54 29.20 -9.97 6.01
N PHE A 55 30.36 -10.06 5.34
CA PHE A 55 30.53 -9.72 3.94
C PHE A 55 29.65 -10.61 3.03
N THR A 56 29.72 -11.93 3.19
CA THR A 56 28.88 -12.90 2.46
C THR A 56 27.40 -12.61 2.64
N ASN A 57 26.96 -12.37 3.88
CA ASN A 57 25.57 -12.03 4.18
C ASN A 57 25.14 -10.74 3.49
N HIS A 58 25.97 -9.71 3.47
CA HIS A 58 25.63 -8.41 2.88
C HIS A 58 25.69 -8.40 1.35
N VAL A 59 26.71 -9.05 0.77
CA VAL A 59 26.99 -8.96 -0.66
C VAL A 59 26.28 -10.07 -1.43
N LEU A 60 26.33 -11.30 -0.92
CA LEU A 60 25.85 -12.50 -1.62
C LEU A 60 24.40 -12.84 -1.25
N LEU A 61 24.06 -12.85 0.04
CA LEU A 61 22.77 -13.41 0.50
C LEU A 61 21.66 -12.37 0.62
N PHE A 62 21.93 -11.17 1.16
CA PHE A 62 20.91 -10.18 1.51
C PHE A 62 21.22 -8.78 0.99
N LYS A 63 20.40 -8.27 0.06
CA LYS A 63 20.53 -6.91 -0.51
C LYS A 63 20.20 -5.79 0.49
N ASP A 64 19.51 -6.12 1.57
CA ASP A 64 18.78 -5.17 2.43
C ASP A 64 19.04 -5.39 3.93
N ILE A 65 20.07 -6.14 4.29
CA ILE A 65 20.40 -6.41 5.71
C ILE A 65 20.91 -5.15 6.45
N GLY A 66 21.04 -4.01 5.75
CA GLY A 66 21.25 -2.70 6.35
C GLY A 66 22.58 -2.60 7.10
N VAL A 67 22.54 -1.92 8.25
CA VAL A 67 23.73 -1.60 9.05
C VAL A 67 24.28 -2.80 9.86
N PHE A 68 23.53 -3.90 9.95
CA PHE A 68 23.88 -5.05 10.79
C PHE A 68 25.26 -5.65 10.53
N PRO A 69 25.69 -5.90 9.27
CA PRO A 69 27.03 -6.43 9.00
C PRO A 69 28.15 -5.50 9.48
N LEU A 70 27.96 -4.19 9.33
CA LEU A 70 28.93 -3.19 9.79
C LEU A 70 28.99 -3.16 11.31
N LEU A 71 27.84 -3.12 11.99
CA LEU A 71 27.80 -3.14 13.45
C LEU A 71 28.42 -4.43 14.01
N GLY A 72 28.07 -5.60 13.47
CA GLY A 72 28.65 -6.88 13.87
C GLY A 72 30.17 -6.90 13.70
N ALA A 73 30.66 -6.46 12.53
CA ALA A 73 32.09 -6.35 12.25
C ALA A 73 32.83 -5.41 13.20
N LEU A 74 32.29 -4.21 13.46
CA LEU A 74 32.94 -3.22 14.32
C LEU A 74 32.87 -3.60 15.81
N THR A 75 31.75 -4.17 16.26
CA THR A 75 31.60 -4.59 17.65
C THR A 75 32.47 -5.79 18.00
N ALA A 76 32.83 -6.63 17.02
CA ALA A 76 33.75 -7.74 17.23
C ALA A 76 35.15 -7.30 17.72
N PHE A 77 35.55 -6.04 17.50
CA PHE A 77 36.80 -5.51 18.03
C PHE A 77 36.82 -5.42 19.57
N ILE A 78 35.68 -5.56 20.25
CA ILE A 78 35.63 -5.65 21.72
C ILE A 78 36.40 -6.87 22.26
N PHE A 79 36.59 -7.91 21.43
CA PHE A 79 37.35 -9.10 21.80
C PHE A 79 38.87 -8.94 21.65
N LEU A 80 39.33 -7.83 21.08
CA LEU A 80 40.75 -7.48 21.05
C LEU A 80 41.18 -6.87 22.38
N ASP A 81 42.46 -7.05 22.73
CA ASP A 81 42.99 -6.50 23.98
C ASP A 81 42.92 -4.96 23.96
N PRO A 82 42.49 -4.29 25.03
CA PRO A 82 42.16 -2.86 25.02
C PRO A 82 43.31 -1.93 24.58
N ASP A 83 44.54 -2.41 24.65
CA ASP A 83 45.74 -1.70 24.22
C ASP A 83 46.13 -1.96 22.75
N TRP A 84 45.36 -2.75 21.99
CA TRP A 84 45.67 -3.10 20.60
C TRP A 84 45.90 -1.89 19.67
N PRO A 85 45.15 -0.76 19.76
CA PRO A 85 45.43 0.43 18.95
C PRO A 85 46.69 1.14 19.44
N GLN A 86 46.89 1.13 20.76
CA GLN A 86 47.99 1.82 21.44
C GLN A 86 49.32 1.11 21.20
N ARG A 87 49.35 -0.22 21.12
CA ARG A 87 50.52 -1.03 20.74
C ARG A 87 51.05 -0.71 19.33
N ARG A 88 50.17 -0.24 18.43
CA ARG A 88 50.53 0.19 17.06
C ARG A 88 50.83 1.67 16.96
N SER A 89 50.40 2.47 17.93
CA SER A 89 50.78 3.88 18.06
C SER A 89 52.08 4.00 18.88
N ARG A 90 52.96 4.95 18.57
CA ARG A 90 54.10 5.26 19.47
C ARG A 90 53.68 6.06 20.72
N ALA A 91 52.39 6.30 20.92
CA ALA A 91 51.88 7.05 22.05
C ALA A 91 51.94 6.17 23.31
N ARG A 92 52.75 6.60 24.29
CA ARG A 92 52.88 5.95 25.59
C ARG A 92 51.58 6.14 26.35
N ALA A 93 50.85 5.06 26.63
CA ALA A 93 49.66 5.12 27.46
C ALA A 93 50.03 5.65 28.86
N PRO A 94 49.25 6.56 29.46
CA PRO A 94 49.44 6.93 30.85
C PRO A 94 49.34 5.68 31.72
N ALA A 95 50.25 5.53 32.68
CA ALA A 95 50.25 4.40 33.59
C ALA A 95 48.92 4.36 34.35
N THR A 96 48.08 3.38 34.03
CA THR A 96 46.90 3.06 34.83
C THR A 96 47.42 2.45 36.13
N GLY A 97 47.45 3.23 37.21
CA GLY A 97 47.65 2.67 38.53
C GLY A 97 46.57 1.63 38.81
N ASP A 98 46.92 0.58 39.57
CA ASP A 98 45.98 -0.44 40.04
C ASP A 98 44.92 0.22 40.94
N ALA A 99 43.91 0.82 40.32
CA ALA A 99 42.71 1.25 41.00
C ALA A 99 41.97 -0.02 41.43
N GLY A 100 42.17 -0.43 42.69
CA GLY A 100 41.46 -1.56 43.27
C GLY A 100 39.97 -1.45 43.00
N ALA A 101 39.34 -2.56 42.59
CA ALA A 101 37.93 -2.57 42.21
C ALA A 101 37.06 -2.04 43.36
N ALA A 102 36.39 -0.91 43.13
CA ALA A 102 35.45 -0.36 44.09
C ALA A 102 34.28 -1.34 44.31
N PRO A 103 33.75 -1.49 45.54
CA PRO A 103 32.64 -2.40 45.80
C PRO A 103 31.39 -1.96 45.04
N ILE A 104 30.76 -2.90 44.32
CA ILE A 104 29.52 -2.63 43.58
C ILE A 104 28.41 -2.34 44.61
N ARG A 105 27.76 -1.18 44.49
CA ARG A 105 26.68 -0.75 45.39
C ARG A 105 25.43 -1.60 45.15
N THR A 106 24.67 -1.91 46.19
CA THR A 106 23.46 -2.76 46.11
C THR A 106 22.40 -2.22 45.15
N TRP A 107 22.20 -0.90 45.07
CA TRP A 107 21.30 -0.29 44.10
C TRP A 107 21.78 -0.49 42.65
N ALA A 108 23.09 -0.54 42.41
CA ALA A 108 23.66 -0.77 41.09
C ALA A 108 23.46 -2.23 40.67
N LEU A 109 23.56 -3.17 41.63
CA LEU A 109 23.17 -4.57 41.42
C LEU A 109 21.68 -4.69 41.12
N ALA A 110 20.82 -4.01 41.87
CA ALA A 110 19.37 -4.01 41.64
C ALA A 110 19.01 -3.45 40.26
N LEU A 111 19.65 -2.35 39.86
CA LEU A 111 19.48 -1.76 38.52
C LEU A 111 19.97 -2.71 37.43
N GLY A 112 21.14 -3.34 37.62
CA GLY A 112 21.67 -4.34 36.69
C GLY A 112 20.77 -5.56 36.57
N LEU A 113 20.21 -6.04 37.67
CA LEU A 113 19.24 -7.13 37.66
C LEU A 113 17.95 -6.74 36.93
N ALA A 114 17.40 -5.55 37.23
CA ALA A 114 16.22 -5.03 36.54
C ALA A 114 16.45 -4.90 35.03
N TRP A 115 17.64 -4.45 34.63
CA TRP A 115 18.07 -4.39 33.24
C TRP A 115 18.13 -5.78 32.58
N CYS A 116 18.73 -6.77 33.25
CA CYS A 116 18.76 -8.15 32.77
C CYS A 116 17.34 -8.73 32.63
N VAL A 117 16.47 -8.52 33.62
CA VAL A 117 15.07 -8.95 33.57
C VAL A 117 14.36 -8.30 32.38
N LEU A 118 14.54 -7.00 32.15
CA LEU A 118 13.95 -6.30 31.00
C LEU A 118 14.42 -6.90 29.66
N HIS A 119 15.71 -7.17 29.52
CA HIS A 119 16.30 -7.76 28.31
C HIS A 119 15.97 -9.22 28.07
N LEU A 120 15.44 -9.93 29.08
CA LEU A 120 14.85 -11.26 28.94
C LEU A 120 13.34 -11.17 28.68
N ALA A 121 12.63 -10.34 29.43
CA ALA A 121 11.18 -10.20 29.36
C ALA A 121 10.73 -9.65 28.01
N LEU A 122 11.40 -8.62 27.47
CA LEU A 122 11.01 -8.02 26.20
C LEU A 122 11.06 -9.04 25.05
N PRO A 123 12.14 -9.79 24.80
CA PRO A 123 12.14 -10.81 23.75
C PRO A 123 11.12 -11.94 23.95
N LEU A 124 10.89 -12.34 25.20
CA LEU A 124 10.01 -13.46 25.53
C LEU A 124 8.52 -13.07 25.64
N ARG A 125 8.18 -11.78 25.65
CA ARG A 125 6.79 -11.32 25.82
C ARG A 125 5.81 -11.87 24.80
N HIS A 126 6.31 -12.27 23.63
CA HIS A 126 5.49 -12.85 22.58
C HIS A 126 4.87 -14.20 22.94
N TYR A 127 5.32 -14.87 24.00
CA TYR A 127 4.65 -16.05 24.54
C TYR A 127 3.36 -15.71 25.30
N VAL A 128 3.21 -14.45 25.74
CA VAL A 128 2.02 -13.94 26.42
C VAL A 128 1.05 -13.31 25.42
N ILE A 129 1.56 -12.76 24.31
CA ILE A 129 0.74 -12.19 23.25
C ILE A 129 0.18 -13.32 22.37
N PRO A 130 -1.15 -13.44 22.20
CA PRO A 130 -1.72 -14.49 21.37
C PRO A 130 -1.38 -14.32 19.87
N GLY A 131 -1.21 -15.45 19.19
CA GLY A 131 -1.02 -15.53 17.74
C GLY A 131 0.44 -15.58 17.29
N ASN A 132 0.65 -15.88 16.01
CA ASN A 132 1.99 -15.99 15.45
C ASN A 132 2.70 -14.63 15.33
N VAL A 133 3.80 -14.41 16.05
CA VAL A 133 4.66 -13.21 15.89
C VAL A 133 5.10 -12.99 14.44
N ALA A 134 5.38 -14.08 13.73
CA ALA A 134 5.83 -14.02 12.35
C ALA A 134 4.71 -13.54 11.40
N TRP A 135 3.45 -13.53 11.86
CA TRP A 135 2.27 -13.03 11.15
C TRP A 135 1.72 -11.71 11.71
N THR A 136 1.60 -11.56 13.03
CA THR A 136 1.06 -10.35 13.67
C THR A 136 2.10 -9.25 13.78
N GLY A 137 3.40 -9.60 13.84
CA GLY A 137 4.48 -8.67 14.13
C GLY A 137 4.56 -8.26 15.62
N GLU A 138 3.68 -8.78 16.45
CA GLU A 138 3.54 -8.37 17.85
C GLU A 138 4.60 -9.06 18.70
N GLY A 139 5.34 -8.28 19.49
CA GLY A 139 6.52 -8.80 20.18
C GLY A 139 7.79 -8.84 19.32
N SER A 140 7.74 -8.46 18.03
CA SER A 140 8.92 -8.51 17.14
C SER A 140 9.99 -7.46 17.48
N ARG A 141 9.59 -6.25 17.89
CA ARG A 141 10.51 -5.18 18.30
C ARG A 141 11.20 -5.56 19.60
N LEU A 142 12.52 -5.34 19.70
CA LEU A 142 13.32 -5.79 20.84
C LEU A 142 13.19 -7.30 21.10
N GLY A 143 12.84 -8.08 20.07
CA GLY A 143 12.78 -9.53 20.10
C GLY A 143 14.06 -10.16 19.56
N TRP A 144 14.31 -11.42 19.90
CA TRP A 144 15.43 -12.20 19.38
C TRP A 144 15.15 -12.86 18.02
N ARG A 145 14.16 -12.34 17.28
CA ARG A 145 13.66 -12.93 16.03
C ARG A 145 14.08 -12.08 14.83
N MET A 146 15.37 -12.12 14.50
CA MET A 146 15.89 -11.42 13.31
C MET A 146 15.57 -12.21 12.03
N LYS A 147 15.00 -11.54 11.02
CA LYS A 147 14.64 -12.13 9.71
C LYS A 147 13.90 -13.49 9.82
N ALA A 148 13.10 -13.69 10.88
CA ALA A 148 12.45 -14.95 11.18
C ALA A 148 11.34 -15.34 10.18
N ALA A 149 10.92 -14.41 9.32
CA ALA A 149 9.87 -14.65 8.35
C ALA A 149 10.00 -13.72 7.14
N ALA A 150 9.67 -14.26 5.98
CA ALA A 150 9.41 -13.50 4.77
C ALA A 150 7.90 -13.41 4.57
N ARG A 151 7.39 -12.20 4.38
CA ARG A 151 6.00 -11.96 4.00
C ARG A 151 5.93 -11.42 2.59
N ARG A 152 4.89 -11.80 1.89
CA ARG A 152 4.49 -11.18 0.62
C ARG A 152 3.09 -10.67 0.79
N GLY A 153 2.84 -9.47 0.31
CA GLY A 153 1.57 -8.79 0.51
C GLY A 153 1.13 -8.17 -0.79
N ARG A 154 -0.17 -8.14 -1.00
CA ARG A 154 -0.78 -7.37 -2.07
C ARG A 154 -0.88 -5.90 -1.68
N PRO A 155 -1.00 -5.01 -2.66
CA PRO A 155 -1.32 -3.62 -2.39
C PRO A 155 -2.52 -3.50 -1.44
N ALA A 156 -2.27 -2.88 -0.28
CA ALA A 156 -3.32 -2.57 0.67
C ALA A 156 -4.20 -1.45 0.08
N GLN A 157 -5.51 -1.63 0.14
CA GLN A 157 -6.45 -0.56 -0.15
C GLN A 157 -6.86 0.12 1.16
N LEU A 158 -6.69 1.43 1.27
CA LEU A 158 -7.14 2.23 2.40
C LEU A 158 -8.43 2.96 2.04
N GLN A 159 -9.50 2.64 2.75
CA GLN A 159 -10.79 3.29 2.63
C GLN A 159 -10.97 4.24 3.81
N LEU A 160 -11.34 5.49 3.52
CA LEU A 160 -11.75 6.45 4.55
C LEU A 160 -13.26 6.35 4.76
N VAL A 161 -13.66 6.42 6.01
CA VAL A 161 -15.06 6.47 6.43
C VAL A 161 -15.30 7.84 7.06
N ASP A 162 -15.82 8.77 6.26
CA ASP A 162 -16.26 10.09 6.70
C ASP A 162 -17.75 10.26 6.31
N PRO A 163 -18.69 10.02 7.24
CA PRO A 163 -20.13 10.14 6.98
C PRO A 163 -20.59 11.53 6.51
N ALA A 164 -19.79 12.57 6.76
CA ALA A 164 -20.11 13.90 6.27
C ALA A 164 -19.89 14.02 4.75
N VAL A 165 -18.91 13.28 4.20
CA VAL A 165 -18.58 13.27 2.77
C VAL A 165 -19.38 12.21 2.02
N LEU A 166 -19.44 11.00 2.58
CA LEU A 166 -20.19 9.85 2.05
C LEU A 166 -21.10 9.29 3.16
N PRO A 167 -22.40 9.60 3.15
CA PRO A 167 -23.37 9.01 4.05
C PRO A 167 -23.39 7.48 3.95
N ALA A 168 -23.74 6.81 5.05
CA ALA A 168 -23.80 5.35 5.08
C ALA A 168 -24.87 4.82 4.11
N GLY A 169 -24.45 4.07 3.08
CA GLY A 169 -25.32 3.50 2.05
C GLY A 169 -25.36 4.28 0.73
N GLY A 170 -24.59 5.36 0.60
CA GLY A 170 -24.65 6.25 -0.56
C GLY A 170 -23.97 5.71 -1.83
N GLY A 171 -24.74 5.70 -2.93
CA GLY A 171 -24.21 5.64 -4.29
C GLY A 171 -23.59 6.98 -4.72
N THR A 172 -23.27 7.12 -6.01
CA THR A 172 -22.70 8.36 -6.61
C THR A 172 -23.46 9.64 -6.29
N ASP A 173 -24.76 9.53 -6.00
CA ASP A 173 -25.69 10.64 -5.94
C ASP A 173 -25.79 11.26 -4.54
N GLU A 174 -25.12 10.65 -3.54
CA GLU A 174 -25.15 11.07 -2.14
C GLU A 174 -23.85 11.74 -1.66
N ILE A 175 -22.91 12.03 -2.57
CA ILE A 175 -21.65 12.71 -2.24
C ILE A 175 -21.92 14.18 -1.86
N GLU A 176 -21.47 14.60 -0.69
CA GLU A 176 -21.58 16.00 -0.25
C GLU A 176 -20.32 16.80 -0.65
N TRP A 177 -20.33 17.31 -1.88
CA TRP A 177 -19.23 18.10 -2.47
C TRP A 177 -18.84 19.34 -1.67
N ALA A 178 -19.77 19.87 -0.86
CA ALA A 178 -19.52 21.04 -0.01
C ALA A 178 -18.47 20.83 1.07
N VAL A 179 -18.31 19.58 1.51
CA VAL A 179 -17.35 19.22 2.55
C VAL A 179 -16.17 18.45 1.98
N TRP A 180 -16.06 18.36 0.65
CA TRP A 180 -14.98 17.69 -0.06
C TRP A 180 -13.69 18.54 0.00
N PRO A 181 -12.58 18.00 0.52
CA PRO A 181 -11.38 18.79 0.81
C PRO A 181 -10.43 19.01 -0.38
N GLY A 182 -10.81 18.64 -1.61
CA GLY A 182 -9.92 18.70 -2.78
C GLY A 182 -10.63 18.90 -4.11
N SER A 183 -9.97 18.62 -5.23
CA SER A 183 -10.63 18.58 -6.53
C SER A 183 -11.46 17.32 -6.65
N PRO A 184 -12.69 17.36 -7.20
CA PRO A 184 -13.50 16.16 -7.40
C PRO A 184 -12.75 15.20 -8.33
N LEU A 185 -12.41 14.03 -7.82
CA LEU A 185 -11.82 12.95 -8.62
C LEU A 185 -12.56 11.67 -8.27
N LEU A 186 -13.31 11.17 -9.24
CA LEU A 186 -14.00 9.90 -9.19
C LEU A 186 -13.32 8.95 -10.18
N VAL A 187 -12.92 7.80 -9.67
CA VAL A 187 -12.21 6.78 -10.42
C VAL A 187 -13.05 5.52 -10.38
N ARG A 188 -13.30 4.91 -11.54
CA ARG A 188 -13.88 3.57 -11.58
C ARG A 188 -12.80 2.59 -12.00
N GLU A 189 -12.80 1.40 -11.40
CA GLU A 189 -11.95 0.29 -11.86
C GLU A 189 -12.56 -0.23 -13.17
N VAL A 190 -11.82 -0.09 -14.26
CA VAL A 190 -12.25 -0.51 -15.60
C VAL A 190 -11.47 -1.75 -15.97
N ASP A 191 -12.17 -2.71 -16.58
CA ASP A 191 -11.55 -3.85 -17.22
C ASP A 191 -10.68 -3.31 -18.37
N PRO A 192 -9.35 -3.51 -18.36
CA PRO A 192 -8.47 -2.81 -19.29
C PRO A 192 -8.93 -3.10 -20.73
N PHE A 193 -9.29 -2.03 -21.43
CA PHE A 193 -8.98 -1.94 -22.85
C PHE A 193 -7.50 -2.32 -23.04
N ASP A 194 -7.11 -2.87 -24.18
CA ASP A 194 -5.71 -3.19 -24.53
C ASP A 194 -4.85 -1.90 -24.65
N LEU A 195 -4.70 -1.17 -23.54
CA LEU A 195 -4.07 0.14 -23.40
C LEU A 195 -2.99 0.02 -22.31
N ASP A 196 -1.78 0.48 -22.61
CA ASP A 196 -0.73 0.60 -21.61
C ASP A 196 -0.96 1.87 -20.78
N TRP A 197 -1.72 1.73 -19.70
CA TRP A 197 -2.06 2.80 -18.76
C TRP A 197 -0.83 3.46 -18.12
N ARG A 198 0.32 2.77 -18.06
CA ARG A 198 1.57 3.34 -17.52
C ARG A 198 2.14 4.43 -18.42
N ALA A 199 1.96 4.29 -19.73
CA ALA A 199 2.36 5.29 -20.71
C ALA A 199 1.38 6.47 -20.78
N LEU A 200 0.19 6.36 -20.15
CA LEU A 200 -0.88 7.36 -20.16
C LEU A 200 -1.37 7.71 -18.74
N PRO A 201 -0.49 8.19 -17.84
CA PRO A 201 -0.79 8.36 -16.41
C PRO A 201 -1.76 9.53 -16.10
N GLN A 202 -2.20 10.28 -17.10
CA GLN A 202 -3.11 11.43 -16.96
C GLN A 202 -4.54 11.09 -17.38
N LEU A 203 -4.77 9.87 -17.86
CA LEU A 203 -6.10 9.36 -18.19
C LEU A 203 -6.76 8.75 -16.96
N PHE A 204 -8.07 8.92 -16.88
CA PHE A 204 -8.92 8.20 -15.95
C PHE A 204 -10.28 7.94 -16.58
N VAL A 205 -10.97 6.91 -16.09
CA VAL A 205 -12.34 6.63 -16.51
C VAL A 205 -13.27 7.10 -15.41
N ALA A 206 -14.23 7.92 -15.80
CA ALA A 206 -15.33 8.32 -14.94
C ALA A 206 -16.64 7.80 -15.50
N TRP A 207 -17.57 7.53 -14.58
CA TRP A 207 -18.92 7.14 -14.92
C TRP A 207 -19.86 8.32 -14.73
N SER A 208 -20.78 8.49 -15.68
CA SER A 208 -21.91 9.42 -15.61
C SER A 208 -23.22 8.63 -15.60
N PRO A 209 -24.21 8.98 -14.75
CA PRO A 209 -25.52 8.33 -14.73
C PRO A 209 -26.22 8.26 -16.08
N VAL A 210 -26.00 9.27 -16.93
CA VAL A 210 -26.65 9.38 -18.25
C VAL A 210 -25.72 8.97 -19.39
N GLY A 211 -24.43 9.32 -19.28
CA GLY A 211 -23.42 9.08 -20.33
C GLY A 211 -22.65 7.78 -20.21
N GLY A 212 -22.88 6.96 -19.19
CA GLY A 212 -22.16 5.70 -19.01
C GLY A 212 -20.66 5.91 -18.70
N GLU A 213 -19.84 4.96 -19.15
CA GLU A 213 -18.39 5.01 -18.97
C GLU A 213 -17.74 5.89 -20.03
N ARG A 214 -16.97 6.88 -19.59
CA ARG A 214 -16.33 7.88 -20.45
C ARG A 214 -14.88 8.10 -20.00
N VAL A 215 -13.97 8.21 -20.95
CA VAL A 215 -12.54 8.42 -20.68
C VAL A 215 -12.26 9.91 -20.62
N PHE A 216 -11.56 10.36 -19.57
CA PHE A 216 -11.20 11.75 -19.39
C PHE A 216 -9.69 11.90 -19.18
N PHE A 217 -9.21 13.08 -19.53
CA PHE A 217 -7.84 13.53 -19.45
C PHE A 217 -7.80 14.85 -18.67
N ARG A 218 -6.85 14.96 -17.73
CA ARG A 218 -6.57 16.22 -17.02
C ARG A 218 -5.18 16.74 -17.44
N PRO A 219 -5.09 17.81 -18.24
CA PRO A 219 -3.82 18.43 -18.59
C PRO A 219 -3.23 19.10 -17.34
N GLY A 220 -2.07 18.63 -16.89
CA GLY A 220 -1.24 19.35 -15.91
C GLY A 220 -0.35 20.43 -16.54
N ASP A 221 -0.27 20.48 -17.86
CA ASP A 221 0.58 21.36 -18.68
C ASP A 221 -0.02 21.43 -20.12
N PRO A 222 -0.09 22.58 -20.82
CA PRO A 222 -0.68 22.67 -22.17
C PRO A 222 -0.03 21.77 -23.23
N LEU A 223 1.22 21.36 -23.02
CA LEU A 223 1.95 20.42 -23.89
C LEU A 223 1.48 18.94 -23.76
N ALA A 224 0.64 18.62 -22.77
CA ALA A 224 0.24 17.23 -22.51
C ALA A 224 -0.87 16.71 -23.43
N ALA A 225 -1.75 17.59 -23.94
CA ALA A 225 -2.83 17.22 -24.85
C ALA A 225 -2.30 16.90 -26.26
N ALA A 226 -1.34 17.68 -26.78
CA ALA A 226 -0.71 17.44 -28.09
C ALA A 226 0.05 16.10 -28.14
N GLY A 227 0.66 15.68 -27.02
CA GLY A 227 1.30 14.36 -26.92
C GLY A 227 0.34 13.19 -26.64
N LEU A 228 -0.92 13.45 -26.26
CA LEU A 228 -1.90 12.40 -26.01
C LEU A 228 -2.32 11.73 -27.32
N GLU A 229 -2.66 12.51 -28.35
CA GLU A 229 -3.06 11.98 -29.66
C GLU A 229 -1.98 11.11 -30.30
N GLN A 230 -0.71 11.53 -30.20
CA GLN A 230 0.42 10.76 -30.71
C GLN A 230 0.55 9.41 -29.98
N ARG A 231 0.57 9.41 -28.64
CA ARG A 231 0.66 8.18 -27.84
C ARG A 231 -0.54 7.26 -28.04
N TRP A 232 -1.73 7.83 -28.23
CA TRP A 232 -2.94 7.08 -28.55
C TRP A 232 -2.84 6.39 -29.91
N ARG A 233 -2.33 7.11 -30.92
CA ARG A 233 -2.07 6.58 -32.26
C ARG A 233 -1.01 5.49 -32.27
N GLU A 234 0.05 5.65 -31.48
CA GLU A 234 1.11 4.65 -31.31
C GLU A 234 0.58 3.34 -30.69
N GLN A 235 -0.34 3.43 -29.72
CA GLN A 235 -0.88 2.24 -29.03
C GLN A 235 -2.05 1.58 -29.78
N LEU A 236 -2.97 2.37 -30.31
CA LEU A 236 -4.25 1.87 -30.85
C LEU A 236 -4.38 2.03 -32.37
N GLY A 237 -3.41 2.64 -33.05
CA GLY A 237 -3.42 2.83 -34.50
C GLY A 237 -4.46 3.82 -35.02
N ARG A 238 -5.14 4.55 -34.11
CA ARG A 238 -6.22 5.51 -34.40
C ARG A 238 -6.08 6.77 -33.58
N THR A 239 -6.74 7.85 -33.99
CA THR A 239 -6.71 9.14 -33.28
C THR A 239 -8.03 9.31 -32.53
N PRO A 240 -8.01 9.62 -31.22
CA PRO A 240 -9.23 9.86 -30.48
C PRO A 240 -9.77 11.26 -30.79
N GLU A 241 -11.07 11.46 -30.59
CA GLU A 241 -11.66 12.79 -30.58
C GLU A 241 -11.56 13.40 -29.16
N LEU A 242 -11.03 14.62 -29.07
CA LEU A 242 -10.90 15.34 -27.80
C LEU A 242 -12.03 16.36 -27.65
N ARG A 243 -12.90 16.17 -26.64
CA ARG A 243 -14.05 17.06 -26.38
C ARG A 243 -13.90 17.76 -25.04
N VAL A 244 -14.16 19.06 -24.99
CA VAL A 244 -14.29 19.77 -23.70
C VAL A 244 -15.71 19.53 -23.17
N PRO A 245 -15.90 18.98 -21.96
CA PRO A 245 -17.22 18.76 -21.42
C PRO A 245 -17.99 20.07 -21.26
N ALA A 246 -19.28 20.06 -21.61
CA ALA A 246 -20.16 21.19 -21.40
C ALA A 246 -20.46 21.38 -19.91
N THR A 247 -20.63 22.64 -19.50
CA THR A 247 -21.07 22.97 -18.14
C THR A 247 -22.57 22.74 -17.99
N ARG A 248 -23.03 22.48 -16.75
CA ARG A 248 -24.47 22.41 -16.42
C ARG A 248 -25.23 23.60 -16.97
N ARG A 249 -24.67 24.81 -16.83
CA ARG A 249 -25.28 26.04 -17.31
C ARG A 249 -25.46 26.06 -18.82
N GLN A 250 -24.42 25.73 -19.59
CA GLN A 250 -24.49 25.67 -21.05
C GLN A 250 -25.53 24.65 -21.52
N VAL A 251 -25.61 23.50 -20.87
CA VAL A 251 -26.61 22.48 -21.18
C VAL A 251 -28.02 22.96 -20.84
N LEU A 252 -28.21 23.59 -19.68
CA LEU A 252 -29.52 24.10 -19.27
C LEU A 252 -30.00 25.28 -20.13
N GLU A 253 -29.11 26.20 -20.52
CA GLU A 253 -29.43 27.34 -21.39
C GLU A 253 -29.72 26.92 -22.85
N ALA A 254 -29.20 25.79 -23.30
CA ALA A 254 -29.45 25.25 -24.64
C ALA A 254 -30.80 24.53 -24.77
N LEU A 255 -31.49 24.26 -23.66
CA LEU A 255 -32.78 23.57 -23.67
C LEU A 255 -33.94 24.54 -23.93
N PRO A 256 -35.05 24.05 -24.52
CA PRO A 256 -36.26 24.84 -24.65
C PRO A 256 -36.72 25.38 -23.28
N PRO A 257 -37.16 26.65 -23.20
CA PRO A 257 -37.63 27.22 -21.94
C PRO A 257 -38.83 26.44 -21.42
N ASP A 258 -38.65 25.84 -20.25
CA ASP A 258 -39.63 25.07 -19.49
C ASP A 258 -39.52 25.49 -18.02
N GLU A 259 -40.61 25.37 -17.26
CA GLU A 259 -40.64 25.61 -15.81
C GLU A 259 -39.55 24.80 -15.08
N ALA A 260 -39.34 23.54 -15.47
CA ALA A 260 -38.33 22.68 -14.86
C ALA A 260 -36.90 23.13 -15.18
N VAL A 261 -36.65 23.60 -16.41
CA VAL A 261 -35.34 24.15 -16.82
C VAL A 261 -35.07 25.47 -16.09
N SER A 262 -36.08 26.34 -15.98
CA SER A 262 -35.99 27.61 -15.27
C SER A 262 -35.70 27.40 -13.77
N ARG A 263 -36.36 26.41 -13.15
CA ARG A 263 -36.11 26.01 -11.77
C ARG A 263 -34.69 25.46 -11.59
N ALA A 264 -34.21 24.61 -12.50
CA ALA A 264 -32.85 24.08 -12.46
C ALA A 264 -31.79 25.18 -12.60
N LEU A 265 -32.00 26.15 -13.49
CA LEU A 265 -31.12 27.32 -13.66
C LEU A 265 -31.07 28.18 -12.38
N ALA A 266 -32.21 28.42 -11.74
CA ALA A 266 -32.28 29.17 -10.49
C ALA A 266 -31.58 28.43 -9.34
N LEU A 267 -31.74 27.11 -9.26
CA LEU A 267 -31.05 26.26 -8.28
C LEU A 267 -29.54 26.19 -8.52
N ASP A 268 -29.09 26.10 -9.78
CA ASP A 268 -27.67 26.13 -10.14
C ASP A 268 -27.04 27.49 -9.80
N ALA A 269 -27.74 28.60 -10.05
CA ALA A 269 -27.31 29.93 -9.61
C ALA A 269 -27.22 30.02 -8.08
N ALA A 270 -28.23 29.53 -7.34
CA ALA A 270 -28.21 29.53 -5.88
C ALA A 270 -27.06 28.68 -5.29
N VAL A 271 -26.71 27.55 -5.92
CA VAL A 271 -25.57 26.71 -5.54
C VAL A 271 -24.23 27.40 -5.87
N ARG A 272 -24.17 28.25 -6.89
CA ARG A 272 -22.97 29.05 -7.21
C ARG A 272 -22.82 30.25 -6.26
N ASP A 273 -23.89 31.00 -6.04
CA ASP A 273 -23.88 32.26 -5.29
C ASP A 273 -23.72 32.04 -3.78
N ALA A 274 -24.32 31.00 -3.22
CA ALA A 274 -24.10 30.61 -1.83
C ALA A 274 -22.77 29.85 -1.63
N GLY A 275 -22.01 29.62 -2.71
CA GLY A 275 -21.03 28.54 -2.77
C GLY A 275 -21.64 27.19 -2.38
N ALA A 276 -20.81 26.26 -1.93
CA ALA A 276 -21.29 24.94 -1.54
C ALA A 276 -22.16 24.91 -0.24
N ALA A 277 -22.52 26.07 0.33
CA ALA A 277 -23.11 26.16 1.66
C ALA A 277 -24.60 25.76 1.76
N SER A 278 -25.36 25.70 0.64
CA SER A 278 -26.78 25.29 0.70
C SER A 278 -26.97 23.81 0.36
N ARG A 279 -26.79 22.94 1.36
CA ARG A 279 -27.15 21.50 1.27
C ARG A 279 -28.54 21.28 0.68
N ARG A 280 -29.50 22.17 1.00
CA ARG A 280 -30.87 22.13 0.47
C ARG A 280 -30.94 22.47 -1.03
N ALA A 281 -30.25 23.53 -1.46
CA ALA A 281 -30.22 23.90 -2.89
C ALA A 281 -29.48 22.85 -3.73
N GLY A 282 -28.38 22.29 -3.23
CA GLY A 282 -27.67 21.19 -3.88
C GLY A 282 -28.53 19.94 -4.02
N ALA A 283 -29.22 19.52 -2.96
CA ALA A 283 -30.15 18.39 -3.01
C ALA A 283 -31.34 18.63 -3.94
N ALA A 284 -31.89 19.85 -3.96
CA ALA A 284 -32.98 20.21 -4.87
C ALA A 284 -32.50 20.22 -6.34
N LEU A 285 -31.33 20.79 -6.62
CA LEU A 285 -30.71 20.79 -7.95
C LEU A 285 -30.49 19.36 -8.45
N ARG A 286 -29.94 18.47 -7.62
CA ARG A 286 -29.76 17.05 -7.96
C ARG A 286 -31.07 16.39 -8.35
N ARG A 287 -32.15 16.62 -7.60
CA ARG A 287 -33.48 16.06 -7.90
C ARG A 287 -34.01 16.58 -9.24
N GLU A 288 -33.92 17.89 -9.48
CA GLU A 288 -34.39 18.48 -10.74
C GLU A 288 -33.57 17.98 -11.94
N LEU A 289 -32.24 17.90 -11.82
CA LEU A 289 -31.37 17.35 -12.87
C LEU A 289 -31.68 15.87 -13.15
N ALA A 290 -31.95 15.06 -12.12
CA ALA A 290 -32.32 13.65 -12.30
C ALA A 290 -33.68 13.47 -12.99
N LEU A 291 -34.64 14.37 -12.74
CA LEU A 291 -35.93 14.38 -13.44
C LEU A 291 -35.78 14.82 -14.89
N LEU A 292 -35.00 15.89 -15.11
CA LEU A 292 -34.70 16.42 -16.43
C LEU A 292 -33.95 15.39 -17.29
N ALA A 293 -32.97 14.67 -16.74
CA ALA A 293 -32.18 13.62 -17.40
C ALA A 293 -33.01 12.46 -17.97
N ARG A 294 -34.26 12.27 -17.50
CA ARG A 294 -35.18 11.26 -18.04
C ARG A 294 -35.87 11.70 -19.33
N ARG A 295 -35.76 12.98 -19.71
CA ARG A 295 -36.36 13.53 -20.94
C ARG A 295 -35.39 13.34 -22.12
N PRO A 296 -35.85 12.92 -23.31
CA PRO A 296 -34.96 12.62 -24.45
C PRO A 296 -34.00 13.75 -24.85
N PRO A 297 -34.42 15.03 -24.95
CA PRO A 297 -33.52 16.13 -25.34
C PRO A 297 -32.41 16.36 -24.29
N LEU A 298 -32.74 16.14 -23.02
CA LEU A 298 -31.84 16.29 -21.89
C LEU A 298 -30.92 15.10 -21.71
N ARG A 299 -31.34 13.90 -22.12
CA ARG A 299 -30.48 12.72 -22.11
C ARG A 299 -29.27 12.93 -23.02
N THR A 300 -29.51 13.37 -24.26
CA THR A 300 -28.46 13.69 -25.23
C THR A 300 -27.59 14.86 -24.78
N ALA A 301 -28.19 15.90 -24.18
CA ALA A 301 -27.42 17.02 -23.65
C ALA A 301 -26.63 16.65 -22.38
N ALA A 302 -27.11 15.70 -21.56
CA ALA A 302 -26.42 15.23 -20.38
C ALA A 302 -25.23 14.30 -20.70
N GLU A 303 -25.18 13.72 -21.89
CA GLU A 303 -24.01 12.99 -22.41
C GLU A 303 -22.81 13.92 -22.64
N THR A 304 -23.02 15.22 -22.84
CA THR A 304 -21.93 16.20 -23.04
C THR A 304 -21.41 16.81 -21.73
N LEU A 305 -22.13 16.63 -20.61
CA LEU A 305 -21.75 17.16 -19.30
C LEU A 305 -20.44 16.56 -18.78
N GLY A 306 -19.72 17.32 -17.95
CA GLY A 306 -18.59 16.80 -17.19
C GLY A 306 -18.96 15.62 -16.26
N PRO A 307 -17.98 14.79 -15.87
CA PRO A 307 -18.24 13.71 -14.92
C PRO A 307 -18.75 14.30 -13.61
N LEU A 308 -19.80 13.69 -13.05
CA LEU A 308 -20.46 14.11 -11.80
C LEU A 308 -21.15 15.48 -11.81
N ALA A 309 -21.27 16.13 -12.98
CA ALA A 309 -22.06 17.36 -13.11
C ALA A 309 -23.51 17.14 -12.62
N LEU A 310 -24.10 15.99 -12.93
CA LEU A 310 -25.44 15.60 -12.48
C LEU A 310 -25.52 15.29 -10.97
N SER A 311 -24.41 14.88 -10.37
CA SER A 311 -24.30 14.62 -8.92
C SER A 311 -23.99 15.90 -8.13
N GLY A 312 -23.97 17.07 -8.78
CA GLY A 312 -23.77 18.37 -8.14
C GLY A 312 -22.30 18.73 -7.86
N ALA A 313 -21.33 18.04 -8.47
CA ALA A 313 -19.92 18.39 -8.35
C ALA A 313 -19.63 19.80 -8.92
N PRO A 314 -18.62 20.52 -8.40
CA PRO A 314 -18.08 21.69 -9.07
C PRO A 314 -17.61 21.33 -10.49
N GLU A 315 -17.84 22.22 -11.45
CA GLU A 315 -17.41 22.00 -12.84
C GLU A 315 -15.88 21.84 -12.88
N PRO A 316 -15.34 20.69 -13.34
CA PRO A 316 -13.92 20.47 -13.36
C PRO A 316 -13.27 21.36 -14.44
N SER A 317 -12.54 22.40 -14.02
CA SER A 317 -11.81 23.27 -14.94
C SER A 317 -10.70 22.49 -15.64
N GLY A 318 -10.64 22.61 -16.97
CA GLY A 318 -9.56 22.03 -17.79
C GLY A 318 -9.68 20.54 -18.06
N LEU A 319 -10.83 19.91 -17.82
CA LEU A 319 -11.04 18.51 -18.17
C LEU A 319 -11.28 18.35 -19.68
N VAL A 320 -10.72 17.30 -20.29
CA VAL A 320 -10.96 16.92 -21.68
C VAL A 320 -11.47 15.48 -21.70
N GLU A 321 -12.60 15.24 -22.33
CA GLU A 321 -13.08 13.90 -22.65
C GLU A 321 -12.35 13.36 -23.88
N VAL A 322 -11.97 12.09 -23.82
CA VAL A 322 -11.40 11.32 -24.91
C VAL A 322 -12.47 10.38 -25.45
N VAL A 323 -12.98 10.67 -26.64
CA VAL A 323 -14.02 9.90 -27.32
C VAL A 323 -13.37 9.06 -28.42
N ASP A 324 -13.54 7.76 -28.33
CA ASP A 324 -13.08 6.80 -29.33
C ASP A 324 -14.13 5.69 -29.48
N GLU A 325 -14.69 5.54 -30.69
CA GLU A 325 -15.79 4.60 -30.95
C GLU A 325 -15.45 3.15 -30.61
N GLY A 326 -14.17 2.74 -30.69
CA GLY A 326 -13.81 1.36 -30.29
C GLY A 326 -13.36 1.24 -28.84
N LEU A 327 -13.59 2.27 -28.02
CA LEU A 327 -13.66 2.15 -26.55
C LEU A 327 -15.10 1.97 -26.06
N ALA A 328 -16.09 1.90 -26.95
CA ALA A 328 -17.48 1.70 -26.57
C ALA A 328 -17.60 0.50 -25.62
N PRO A 329 -18.38 0.63 -24.52
CA PRO A 329 -18.46 -0.38 -23.49
C PRO A 329 -18.83 -1.72 -24.12
N ARG A 330 -17.90 -2.68 -24.07
CA ARG A 330 -18.20 -4.07 -24.41
C ARG A 330 -19.35 -4.47 -23.50
N ASP A 331 -20.45 -4.87 -24.15
CA ASP A 331 -21.78 -5.10 -23.62
C ASP A 331 -21.83 -5.50 -22.12
N ARG A 332 -22.77 -4.91 -21.36
CA ARG A 332 -23.09 -5.26 -19.96
C ARG A 332 -23.44 -6.75 -19.78
N ARG A 333 -23.60 -7.51 -20.86
CA ARG A 333 -23.93 -8.93 -20.88
C ARG A 333 -23.08 -9.68 -21.91
N GLY A 334 -21.77 -9.85 -21.67
CA GLY A 334 -20.98 -10.62 -22.63
C GLY A 334 -19.54 -10.87 -22.24
N PHE A 335 -19.31 -11.75 -21.26
CA PHE A 335 -18.03 -12.45 -21.18
C PHE A 335 -17.91 -13.36 -22.42
N ARG A 336 -17.24 -12.90 -23.49
CA ARG A 336 -16.78 -13.80 -24.55
C ARG A 336 -15.42 -14.36 -24.15
N ARG A 337 -15.37 -15.69 -23.99
CA ARG A 337 -14.15 -16.48 -23.94
C ARG A 337 -13.45 -16.34 -25.30
N VAL A 338 -12.28 -15.70 -25.36
CA VAL A 338 -11.43 -15.66 -26.55
C VAL A 338 -10.52 -16.87 -26.50
N ASP A 339 -10.59 -17.70 -27.54
CA ASP A 339 -9.81 -18.93 -27.68
C ASP A 339 -8.31 -18.64 -27.75
N GLY A 340 -7.56 -19.52 -27.11
CA GLY A 340 -6.13 -19.38 -26.91
C GLY A 340 -5.32 -19.67 -28.17
N SER A 341 -4.55 -18.70 -28.61
CA SER A 341 -3.19 -18.89 -29.15
C SER A 341 -2.61 -17.52 -29.53
N GLN A 342 -2.00 -16.84 -28.56
CA GLN A 342 -0.78 -16.04 -28.69
C GLN A 342 -0.57 -15.26 -27.39
N ALA A 343 0.54 -15.53 -26.72
CA ALA A 343 0.86 -15.03 -25.41
C ALA A 343 1.31 -13.56 -25.47
N ALA A 344 0.48 -12.66 -24.93
CA ALA A 344 0.90 -11.39 -24.35
C ALA A 344 0.17 -11.25 -23.00
N LYS A 345 0.95 -11.18 -21.92
CA LYS A 345 0.50 -11.09 -20.53
C LYS A 345 -0.04 -9.68 -20.24
N VAL A 346 -1.35 -9.54 -20.02
CA VAL A 346 -1.96 -9.02 -18.77
C VAL A 346 -3.32 -9.69 -18.69
N GLY A 347 -3.44 -10.70 -17.82
CA GLY A 347 -4.56 -11.63 -17.81
C GLY A 347 -5.69 -11.20 -16.87
N LEU A 348 -6.91 -11.14 -17.42
CA LEU A 348 -8.10 -11.52 -16.69
C LEU A 348 -8.29 -13.02 -16.88
N GLY A 349 -7.77 -13.79 -15.94
CA GLY A 349 -7.87 -15.25 -15.95
C GLY A 349 -7.69 -15.76 -14.54
N ARG A 350 -8.80 -16.12 -13.89
CA ARG A 350 -8.90 -17.06 -12.75
C ARG A 350 -7.74 -17.07 -11.72
N GLU A 351 -7.21 -15.89 -11.39
CA GLU A 351 -6.43 -15.54 -10.21
C GLU A 351 -6.83 -14.09 -9.91
N ILE A 352 -7.94 -13.92 -9.19
CA ILE A 352 -8.41 -12.61 -8.70
C ILE A 352 -7.46 -12.19 -7.58
N LEU A 353 -6.24 -11.76 -7.95
CA LEU A 353 -5.16 -11.66 -6.99
C LEU A 353 -4.17 -10.52 -7.30
N ASP A 354 -4.46 -9.62 -8.25
CA ASP A 354 -3.76 -8.35 -8.39
C ASP A 354 -4.81 -7.24 -8.54
N ARG A 355 -5.35 -6.79 -7.40
CA ARG A 355 -6.00 -5.48 -7.31
C ARG A 355 -4.96 -4.43 -7.73
N PRO A 356 -5.35 -3.38 -8.47
CA PRO A 356 -4.41 -2.44 -9.06
C PRO A 356 -3.43 -1.96 -8.01
N ARG A 357 -2.13 -2.09 -8.32
CA ARG A 357 -1.10 -1.36 -7.58
C ARG A 357 -1.58 0.08 -7.56
N SER A 358 -1.58 0.72 -6.39
CA SER A 358 -1.95 2.12 -6.25
C SER A 358 -1.10 3.10 -7.10
N GLY A 359 -0.15 2.59 -7.92
CA GLY A 359 0.59 3.34 -8.94
C GLY A 359 0.24 3.01 -10.40
N ASP A 360 -0.65 2.07 -10.72
CA ASP A 360 -0.89 1.62 -12.12
C ASP A 360 -2.10 2.28 -12.83
N VAL A 361 -2.80 3.23 -12.21
CA VAL A 361 -3.86 4.02 -12.89
C VAL A 361 -3.76 5.47 -12.45
N GLY A 362 -3.99 6.41 -13.37
CA GLY A 362 -3.67 7.86 -13.38
C GLY A 362 -4.15 8.76 -12.23
N VAL A 363 -4.05 8.29 -10.99
CA VAL A 363 -4.34 9.00 -9.74
C VAL A 363 -3.05 9.54 -9.11
N GLY A 364 -1.92 9.47 -9.82
CA GLY A 364 -0.54 9.57 -9.30
C GLY A 364 -0.18 10.82 -8.48
N GLN A 365 -1.07 11.80 -8.38
CA GLN A 365 -0.89 12.98 -7.52
C GLN A 365 -2.05 13.24 -6.53
N ALA A 366 -3.20 12.58 -6.68
CA ALA A 366 -4.33 12.79 -5.78
C ALA A 366 -4.16 11.94 -4.52
N LEU A 367 -4.11 12.61 -3.37
CA LEU A 367 -3.97 11.97 -2.04
C LEU A 367 -5.20 11.18 -1.60
N ALA A 368 -6.39 11.59 -2.05
CA ALA A 368 -7.63 10.87 -1.84
C ALA A 368 -8.54 11.03 -3.06
N PHE A 369 -9.33 10.00 -3.34
CA PHE A 369 -10.25 9.96 -4.47
C PHE A 369 -11.47 9.11 -4.14
N LEU A 370 -12.57 9.36 -4.83
CA LEU A 370 -13.75 8.52 -4.74
C LEU A 370 -13.61 7.38 -5.74
N ARG A 371 -13.92 6.15 -5.33
CA ARG A 371 -13.96 4.98 -6.20
C ARG A 371 -15.39 4.52 -6.40
N LEU A 372 -15.75 4.24 -7.66
CA LEU A 372 -16.98 3.51 -7.96
C LEU A 372 -16.73 2.02 -8.04
N ASP A 373 -17.44 1.30 -7.20
CA ASP A 373 -17.47 -0.15 -7.20
C ASP A 373 -18.44 -0.65 -8.29
N LEU A 374 -18.22 -1.89 -8.76
CA LEU A 374 -18.97 -2.46 -9.90
C LEU A 374 -20.47 -2.64 -9.62
N ASP A 375 -20.86 -2.67 -8.35
CA ASP A 375 -22.23 -2.74 -7.86
C ASP A 375 -22.90 -1.36 -7.78
N GLY A 376 -22.20 -0.28 -8.14
CA GLY A 376 -22.69 1.10 -8.07
C GLY A 376 -22.43 1.80 -6.72
N GLY A 377 -21.77 1.13 -5.77
CA GLY A 377 -21.34 1.73 -4.52
C GLY A 377 -20.23 2.77 -4.73
N THR A 378 -20.19 3.80 -3.89
CA THR A 378 -19.07 4.77 -3.87
C THR A 378 -18.26 4.61 -2.60
N THR A 379 -16.94 4.46 -2.73
CA THR A 379 -16.00 4.36 -1.60
C THR A 379 -14.99 5.50 -1.64
N LEU A 380 -14.70 6.12 -0.49
CA LEU A 380 -13.62 7.10 -0.39
C LEU A 380 -12.31 6.37 -0.13
N VAL A 381 -11.34 6.55 -1.01
CA VAL A 381 -10.06 5.85 -0.99
C VAL A 381 -8.92 6.84 -0.75
N TRP A 382 -8.01 6.50 0.17
CA TRP A 382 -6.74 7.18 0.33
C TRP A 382 -5.71 6.56 -0.61
N ASN A 383 -4.85 7.38 -1.23
CA ASN A 383 -3.82 6.94 -2.17
C ASN A 383 -2.42 6.98 -1.53
N PRO A 384 -1.87 5.84 -1.07
CA PRO A 384 -0.54 5.83 -0.49
C PRO A 384 0.58 6.06 -1.51
N ALA A 385 0.35 5.74 -2.78
CA ALA A 385 1.39 5.88 -3.82
C ALA A 385 1.64 7.34 -4.20
N ALA A 386 0.72 8.26 -3.89
CA ALA A 386 0.94 9.69 -4.08
C ALA A 386 2.01 10.26 -3.14
N GLU A 387 2.39 9.54 -2.07
CA GLU A 387 3.28 10.05 -1.03
C GLU A 387 4.38 9.08 -0.57
N LEU A 388 4.20 7.78 -0.77
CA LEU A 388 5.14 6.75 -0.35
C LEU A 388 5.95 6.21 -1.53
N ASN A 389 7.24 6.00 -1.30
CA ASN A 389 8.07 5.26 -2.25
C ASN A 389 7.77 3.75 -2.20
N GLU A 390 8.25 3.01 -3.20
CA GLU A 390 8.01 1.57 -3.35
C GLU A 390 8.42 0.75 -2.10
N ARG A 391 9.51 1.12 -1.42
CA ARG A 391 9.96 0.42 -0.21
C ARG A 391 9.00 0.64 0.96
N GLN A 392 8.47 1.85 1.11
CA GLN A 392 7.49 2.18 2.14
C GLN A 392 6.15 1.51 1.86
N LEU A 393 5.71 1.50 0.60
CA LEU A 393 4.53 0.75 0.14
C LEU A 393 4.65 -0.73 0.48
N GLN A 394 5.77 -1.36 0.14
CA GLN A 394 6.00 -2.76 0.43
C GLN A 394 5.95 -3.07 1.94
N LYS A 395 6.41 -2.14 2.79
CA LYS A 395 6.29 -2.26 4.25
C LYS A 395 4.85 -2.21 4.74
N ILE A 396 4.05 -1.23 4.31
CA ILE A 396 2.64 -1.13 4.76
C ILE A 396 1.79 -2.30 4.24
N TRP A 397 2.21 -2.98 3.16
CA TRP A 397 1.54 -4.16 2.61
C TRP A 397 1.94 -5.47 3.29
N THR A 398 3.00 -5.48 4.12
CA THR A 398 3.50 -6.73 4.70
C THR A 398 3.58 -6.70 6.22
N ASP A 399 3.69 -5.51 6.82
CA ASP A 399 3.85 -5.30 8.25
C ASP A 399 2.59 -4.61 8.84
N PRO A 400 1.78 -5.33 9.65
CA PRO A 400 0.63 -4.80 10.38
C PRO A 400 0.94 -3.55 11.19
N LEU A 401 2.13 -3.46 11.81
CA LEU A 401 2.50 -2.31 12.63
C LEU A 401 2.71 -1.07 11.76
N GLN A 402 3.28 -1.25 10.57
CA GLN A 402 3.47 -0.16 9.62
C GLN A 402 2.15 0.27 9.00
N LEU A 403 1.28 -0.69 8.68
CA LEU A 403 -0.08 -0.41 8.22
C LEU A 403 -0.86 0.41 9.25
N GLU A 404 -0.85 0.02 10.53
CA GLU A 404 -1.53 0.73 11.61
C GLU A 404 -0.96 2.13 11.84
N SER A 405 0.36 2.25 11.93
CA SER A 405 1.03 3.55 12.08
C SER A 405 0.70 4.48 10.93
N TYR A 406 0.62 3.94 9.71
CA TYR A 406 0.27 4.73 8.54
C TYR A 406 -1.22 5.08 8.49
N ALA A 407 -2.12 4.15 8.83
CA ALA A 407 -3.56 4.43 8.95
C ALA A 407 -3.86 5.54 9.97
N GLN A 408 -3.16 5.54 11.11
CA GLN A 408 -3.24 6.63 12.08
C GLN A 408 -2.76 7.97 11.50
N ASP A 409 -1.70 7.95 10.70
CA ASP A 409 -1.21 9.16 10.02
C ASP A 409 -2.19 9.69 8.98
N VAL A 410 -2.79 8.79 8.20
CA VAL A 410 -3.88 9.09 7.27
C VAL A 410 -5.05 9.75 8.00
N ALA A 411 -5.49 9.18 9.14
CA ALA A 411 -6.56 9.75 9.94
C ALA A 411 -6.22 11.16 10.46
N ARG A 412 -4.99 11.37 10.96
CA ARG A 412 -4.52 12.70 11.41
C ARG A 412 -4.49 13.72 10.28
N ARG A 413 -4.00 13.33 9.09
CA ARG A 413 -3.93 14.23 7.92
C ARG A 413 -5.31 14.59 7.40
N TRP A 414 -6.23 13.62 7.33
CA TRP A 414 -7.62 13.90 6.98
C TRP A 414 -8.25 14.86 7.98
N GLN A 415 -8.07 14.61 9.29
CA GLN A 415 -8.55 15.50 10.34
C GLN A 415 -7.96 16.90 10.23
N GLY A 416 -6.68 17.04 9.90
CA GLY A 416 -6.06 18.34 9.66
C GLY A 416 -6.66 19.11 8.48
N ARG A 417 -7.23 18.40 7.48
CA ARG A 417 -7.87 19.01 6.30
C ARG A 417 -9.34 19.31 6.48
N THR A 418 -10.08 18.43 7.13
CA THR A 418 -11.55 18.51 7.23
C THR A 418 -12.04 18.95 8.60
N GLY A 419 -11.16 19.01 9.60
CA GLY A 419 -11.51 19.17 11.02
C GLY A 419 -12.15 17.94 11.65
N ARG A 420 -12.33 16.84 10.91
CA ARG A 420 -13.05 15.63 11.35
C ARG A 420 -12.16 14.41 11.26
N ARG A 421 -12.11 13.60 12.30
CA ARG A 421 -11.35 12.34 12.28
C ARG A 421 -12.14 11.27 11.51
N PRO A 422 -11.62 10.71 10.42
CA PRO A 422 -12.30 9.64 9.71
C PRO A 422 -12.03 8.30 10.40
N GLY A 423 -12.86 7.30 10.12
CA GLY A 423 -12.45 5.90 10.29
C GLY A 423 -11.56 5.48 9.13
N VAL A 424 -10.55 4.64 9.35
CA VAL A 424 -9.67 4.13 8.29
C VAL A 424 -9.76 2.62 8.23
N ARG A 425 -10.44 2.13 7.19
CA ARG A 425 -10.54 0.70 6.90
C ARG A 425 -9.41 0.31 5.96
N ALA A 426 -8.84 -0.87 6.16
CA ALA A 426 -7.84 -1.41 5.25
C ALA A 426 -8.30 -2.77 4.71
N SER A 427 -8.11 -2.99 3.41
CA SER A 427 -8.17 -4.32 2.82
C SER A 427 -6.75 -4.74 2.45
N LEU A 428 -6.24 -5.76 3.13
CA LEU A 428 -4.91 -6.30 2.89
C LEU A 428 -4.94 -7.83 2.88
N GLU A 429 -4.35 -8.40 1.85
CA GLU A 429 -4.05 -9.82 1.76
C GLU A 429 -2.54 -10.03 1.77
N ALA A 430 -2.09 -10.93 2.64
CA ALA A 430 -0.70 -11.23 2.83
C ALA A 430 -0.50 -12.74 2.99
N ALA A 431 0.73 -13.16 2.75
CA ALA A 431 1.20 -14.52 2.85
C ALA A 431 2.46 -14.52 3.70
N LEU A 432 2.53 -15.44 4.65
CA LEU A 432 3.78 -15.83 5.29
C LEU A 432 4.41 -16.93 4.41
N VAL A 433 5.57 -16.71 3.82
CA VAL A 433 6.19 -17.69 2.90
C VAL A 433 6.48 -19.00 3.65
N PRO A 434 6.19 -20.20 3.09
CA PRO A 434 5.72 -20.48 1.71
C PRO A 434 4.20 -20.59 1.55
N TRP A 435 3.42 -20.12 2.51
CA TRP A 435 1.96 -20.31 2.53
C TRP A 435 1.21 -19.43 1.52
N GLU A 436 -0.03 -19.83 1.24
CA GLU A 436 -0.94 -19.08 0.37
C GLU A 436 -1.38 -17.74 0.98
N PRO A 437 -1.67 -16.71 0.16
CA PRO A 437 -2.23 -15.45 0.62
C PRO A 437 -3.58 -15.61 1.35
N GLN A 438 -3.76 -14.84 2.41
CA GLN A 438 -5.01 -14.72 3.14
C GLN A 438 -5.24 -13.26 3.55
N ALA A 439 -6.50 -12.92 3.86
CA ALA A 439 -6.84 -11.66 4.50
C ALA A 439 -6.07 -11.51 5.82
N MET A 440 -5.44 -10.35 6.01
CA MET A 440 -4.71 -9.98 7.22
C MET A 440 -5.51 -9.02 8.11
N VAL A 441 -6.36 -8.18 7.51
CA VAL A 441 -7.17 -7.20 8.23
C VAL A 441 -8.62 -7.68 8.29
N ARG A 442 -9.26 -7.57 9.47
CA ARG A 442 -10.70 -7.86 9.62
C ARG A 442 -11.52 -6.85 8.79
N PRO A 443 -12.49 -7.32 7.99
CA PRO A 443 -13.36 -6.43 7.24
C PRO A 443 -14.05 -5.40 8.13
N PHE A 444 -14.23 -4.19 7.59
CA PHE A 444 -14.94 -3.06 8.23
C PHE A 444 -14.32 -2.50 9.52
N HIS A 445 -13.20 -3.05 10.01
CA HIS A 445 -12.53 -2.55 11.20
C HIS A 445 -11.81 -1.22 10.93
N ASP A 446 -11.87 -0.29 11.89
CA ASP A 446 -11.08 0.94 11.86
C ASP A 446 -9.67 0.67 12.39
N VAL A 447 -8.72 0.53 11.48
CA VAL A 447 -7.31 0.27 11.79
C VAL A 447 -6.66 1.47 12.48
N ALA A 448 -7.18 2.69 12.28
CA ALA A 448 -6.66 3.90 12.90
C ALA A 448 -7.19 4.15 14.33
N ALA A 449 -8.15 3.35 14.80
CA ALA A 449 -8.70 3.45 16.16
C ALA A 449 -7.82 2.80 17.22
N GLY A 450 -6.98 1.83 16.82
CA GLY A 450 -6.10 1.08 17.73
C GLY A 450 -4.97 1.92 18.33
N GLY A 451 -4.50 1.54 19.51
CA GLY A 451 -3.31 2.08 20.17
C GLY A 451 -2.16 1.07 20.19
N TYR A 452 -0.92 1.55 20.27
CA TYR A 452 0.26 0.67 20.38
C TYR A 452 0.47 0.24 21.84
N GLY A 453 0.03 -0.97 22.18
CA GLY A 453 0.43 -1.66 23.41
C GLY A 453 1.67 -2.54 23.20
N TRP A 454 2.58 -2.56 24.18
CA TRP A 454 3.77 -3.42 24.13
C TRP A 454 3.45 -4.92 24.34
N LEU A 455 2.30 -5.20 24.96
CA LEU A 455 1.80 -6.53 25.33
C LEU A 455 0.42 -6.86 24.71
N ASP A 456 -0.15 -5.93 23.93
CA ASP A 456 -1.51 -6.07 23.46
C ASP A 456 -1.55 -6.75 22.08
N HIS A 457 -2.51 -7.67 21.93
CA HIS A 457 -2.87 -8.22 20.64
C HIS A 457 -3.88 -7.31 19.93
N ARG A 458 -3.66 -7.05 18.65
CA ARG A 458 -4.52 -6.26 17.78
C ARG A 458 -5.70 -7.12 17.33
N PRO A 459 -6.92 -6.83 17.80
CA PRO A 459 -8.08 -7.63 17.46
C PRO A 459 -8.43 -7.54 15.97
N TRP A 460 -7.92 -6.54 15.24
CA TRP A 460 -8.17 -6.39 13.81
C TRP A 460 -7.31 -7.31 12.95
N ILE A 461 -6.23 -7.89 13.48
CA ILE A 461 -5.42 -8.85 12.74
C ILE A 461 -6.18 -10.17 12.69
N VAL A 462 -6.44 -10.65 11.47
CA VAL A 462 -7.01 -11.98 11.24
C VAL A 462 -5.96 -13.02 11.60
N PRO A 463 -6.26 -14.01 12.47
CA PRO A 463 -5.32 -15.08 12.80
C PRO A 463 -4.84 -15.85 11.56
N LEU A 464 -3.64 -16.41 11.62
CA LEU A 464 -3.12 -17.26 10.55
C LEU A 464 -4.02 -18.49 10.40
N ARG A 465 -4.52 -18.78 9.18
CA ARG A 465 -5.55 -19.82 8.95
C ARG A 465 -5.19 -21.17 9.56
N ARG A 466 -3.91 -21.55 9.52
CA ARG A 466 -3.45 -22.84 10.05
C ARG A 466 -3.55 -22.91 11.58
N GLU A 467 -3.37 -21.80 12.28
CA GLU A 467 -3.61 -21.71 13.73
C GLU A 467 -5.12 -21.75 14.03
N ALA A 468 -5.94 -21.11 13.20
CA ALA A 468 -7.39 -21.18 13.33
C ALA A 468 -7.94 -22.61 13.07
N LEU A 469 -7.36 -23.35 12.13
CA LEU A 469 -7.71 -24.76 11.86
C LEU A 469 -7.20 -25.69 12.97
N ALA A 470 -5.95 -25.50 13.43
CA ALA A 470 -5.39 -26.26 14.54
C ALA A 470 -6.15 -26.05 15.86
N ALA A 471 -6.57 -24.81 16.15
CA ALA A 471 -7.39 -24.48 17.32
C ALA A 471 -8.82 -25.03 17.24
N ARG A 472 -9.32 -25.32 16.04
CA ARG A 472 -10.63 -25.96 15.80
C ARG A 472 -10.59 -27.49 15.82
N GLY A 473 -9.43 -28.11 16.06
CA GLY A 473 -9.26 -29.56 16.05
C GLY A 473 -9.25 -30.21 14.67
N ASP A 474 -9.34 -29.41 13.59
CA ASP A 474 -9.29 -29.90 12.21
C ASP A 474 -7.84 -30.12 11.79
N ARG A 475 -7.36 -31.35 11.99
CA ARG A 475 -6.15 -31.86 11.32
C ARG A 475 -6.54 -32.19 9.87
N THR A 476 -6.43 -31.25 8.95
CA THR A 476 -6.45 -31.60 7.52
C THR A 476 -5.18 -32.39 7.15
N PRO A 477 -5.26 -33.31 6.17
CA PRO A 477 -4.34 -34.44 6.06
C PRO A 477 -2.91 -34.00 5.72
N THR A 478 -1.95 -34.68 6.32
CA THR A 478 -0.54 -34.63 5.99
C THR A 478 -0.29 -34.96 4.52
N GLY A 479 0.53 -34.13 3.86
CA GLY A 479 1.53 -34.59 2.91
C GLY A 479 1.06 -34.84 1.48
N GLY A 480 1.17 -33.81 0.65
CA GLY A 480 1.53 -34.04 -0.75
C GLY A 480 2.96 -34.57 -0.81
N SER A 481 3.12 -35.78 -1.31
CA SER A 481 4.38 -36.44 -1.64
C SER A 481 5.24 -35.58 -2.57
N GLY A 482 6.43 -35.18 -2.12
CA GLY A 482 7.54 -34.87 -3.02
C GLY A 482 8.28 -36.16 -3.41
N PRO A 483 8.87 -36.25 -4.61
CA PRO A 483 9.63 -37.44 -5.03
C PRO A 483 10.98 -37.52 -4.28
N PRO A 484 11.59 -38.73 -4.21
CA PRO A 484 12.58 -39.12 -3.20
C PRO A 484 13.89 -38.33 -3.22
#